data_AF-A0A177EQ73-F1
#
_entry.id   AF-A0A177EQ73-F1
#
_cell.length_a   1.000
_cell.length_b   1.000
_cell.length_c   1.000
_cell.angle_alpha   90.00
_cell.angle_beta   90.00
_cell.angle_gamma   90.00
#
_symmetry.space_group_name_H-M   'P 1'
#
loop_
_entity.id
_entity.type
_entity.pdbx_description
1 polymer ?
#
loop_
_entity_poly.entity_id
_entity_poly.type
_entity_poly.pdbx_seq_one_letter_code
_entity_poly.pdbx_strand_id
1 'polypeptide(L)'
;MPYSQHTTMYVSTIPAHKPEIPPPDSTSDELAPLSSSPPPPSTTPTSISLPDLPEDVFLLVLRDLSAWDVVCCQRVSKSWRAAFSRDEYIRFVLQSYPRSREVRSLPPGTLHLHSPCQSQGSRDWKAILATVATRYHHLAQGTARVVDRYPMAPVEQLGDWFPVGQWDYHESQPGGRLYYETAASHLSRVGTKPYLFRPTLWSYDDGLLVFAPAECNEDGYFPQILALLDVETGHKYPIPFDVRGKIIRNLRLKEHTLIVEWAEKDPFHNLNAMEQVNRHFANCFDVRRTSGRDKSWEVTWRSEWKMHFLGLPPNYHDRFFSTHTASHYAVYFWQPNRSMYTGDEELPIESLSVWDISSPSPYRPSTDPSGKFLPTGKAGPYIVSRFSFRQMDLFGIRQRASVALMSLHLDSETLSLTVRENVGVAGQGYFDPAERLWCAKTTTFPFIGEGPRLFRDWDGNLPPYRGHCSMETADVEESERWFLPIMDVVDTDAGVRLSLVETCFSGQSADNRLVVRIKVDAATNKDFAALGEAALGWATLDDDLTREVSFMGRIAGDERWLIGQNERMEMVVMKF
;
A
#
# COMPACT_ATOMS: atom_id res chain seq x y z
N MET A 1 1.36 17.24 47.54
CA MET A 1 0.60 18.49 47.74
C MET A 1 -0.27 18.70 46.50
N PRO A 2 -1.54 18.29 46.50
CA PRO A 2 -2.42 18.43 45.35
C PRO A 2 -3.31 19.68 45.47
N TYR A 3 -3.61 20.34 44.36
CA TYR A 3 -4.72 21.26 44.25
C TYR A 3 -5.60 20.83 43.08
N SER A 4 -6.79 20.34 43.42
CA SER A 4 -7.94 20.27 42.52
C SER A 4 -8.65 21.61 42.50
N GLN A 5 -9.19 22.03 41.36
CA GLN A 5 -10.38 22.89 41.35
C GLN A 5 -11.40 22.39 40.33
N HIS A 6 -12.60 22.18 40.86
CA HIS A 6 -13.86 21.93 40.19
C HIS A 6 -14.39 23.22 39.54
N THR A 7 -15.03 23.08 38.37
CA THR A 7 -16.04 24.03 37.90
C THR A 7 -17.21 23.24 37.33
N THR A 8 -18.35 23.29 38.03
CA THR A 8 -19.63 22.72 37.60
C THR A 8 -20.51 23.87 37.11
N MET A 9 -20.96 23.85 35.85
CA MET A 9 -21.97 24.76 35.33
C MET A 9 -23.37 24.16 35.46
N TYR A 10 -24.27 24.94 36.04
CA TYR A 10 -25.72 24.72 36.09
C TYR A 10 -26.36 25.11 34.74
N VAL A 11 -27.23 24.25 34.18
CA VAL A 11 -28.22 24.64 33.18
C VAL A 11 -29.59 24.14 33.65
N SER A 12 -30.50 25.10 33.85
CA SER A 12 -31.87 24.93 34.32
C SER A 12 -32.80 24.58 33.17
N THR A 13 -33.50 23.45 33.28
CA THR A 13 -34.62 23.03 32.41
C THR A 13 -35.94 23.65 32.88
N ILE A 14 -36.67 24.28 31.97
CA ILE A 14 -38.05 24.77 32.16
C ILE A 14 -39.02 23.76 31.50
N PRO A 15 -40.09 23.30 32.18
CA PRO A 15 -41.11 22.44 31.57
C PRO A 15 -42.29 23.23 30.98
N ALA A 16 -42.88 22.64 29.94
CA ALA A 16 -44.00 23.14 29.17
C ALA A 16 -45.35 23.04 29.91
N HIS A 17 -46.16 24.10 29.83
CA HIS A 17 -47.56 24.14 30.29
C HIS A 17 -48.51 24.08 29.09
N LYS A 18 -49.36 23.05 29.06
CA LYS A 18 -50.63 22.99 28.31
C LYS A 18 -51.71 23.77 29.07
N PRO A 19 -52.66 24.42 28.37
CA PRO A 19 -53.99 24.64 28.94
C PRO A 19 -55.10 24.01 28.07
N GLU A 20 -55.95 23.22 28.72
CA GLU A 20 -57.32 22.88 28.31
C GLU A 20 -58.27 23.99 28.79
N ILE A 21 -59.21 24.42 27.93
CA ILE A 21 -60.38 25.25 28.31
C ILE A 21 -61.60 24.75 27.49
N PRO A 22 -62.82 24.73 28.08
CA PRO A 22 -63.96 23.89 27.69
C PRO A 22 -64.96 24.61 26.73
N PRO A 23 -66.05 23.94 26.26
CA PRO A 23 -66.91 24.47 25.22
C PRO A 23 -68.08 25.30 25.78
N PRO A 24 -68.76 26.09 24.93
CA PRO A 24 -70.19 26.29 25.13
C PRO A 24 -71.02 26.14 23.84
N ASP A 25 -72.08 25.37 24.00
CA ASP A 25 -73.48 25.54 23.58
C ASP A 25 -73.87 26.18 22.24
N SER A 26 -74.76 25.42 21.61
CA SER A 26 -75.71 25.73 20.56
C SER A 26 -76.57 26.97 20.79
N THR A 27 -76.74 27.78 19.75
CA THR A 27 -78.05 28.29 19.34
C THR A 27 -78.05 28.55 17.83
N SER A 28 -79.05 27.97 17.20
CA SER A 28 -79.54 28.19 15.85
C SER A 28 -79.87 29.66 15.58
N ASP A 29 -79.53 30.15 14.39
CA ASP A 29 -80.50 30.92 13.61
C ASP A 29 -80.24 30.80 12.10
N GLU A 30 -81.36 30.59 11.43
CA GLU A 30 -81.59 30.23 10.04
C GLU A 30 -81.70 31.50 9.20
N LEU A 31 -80.88 31.64 8.14
CA LEU A 31 -81.16 32.55 7.01
C LEU A 31 -80.34 32.09 5.78
N ALA A 32 -81.05 31.60 4.75
CA ALA A 32 -80.55 31.37 3.40
C ALA A 32 -81.20 32.40 2.44
N PRO A 33 -80.91 32.43 1.13
CA PRO A 33 -79.67 32.13 0.39
C PRO A 33 -79.30 33.26 -0.61
N LEU A 34 -78.04 33.38 -1.04
CA LEU A 34 -77.74 34.04 -2.33
C LEU A 34 -76.59 33.35 -3.07
N SER A 35 -76.97 32.82 -4.23
CA SER A 35 -76.19 32.41 -5.41
C SER A 35 -74.80 33.03 -5.55
N SER A 36 -73.76 32.20 -5.59
CA SER A 36 -72.48 32.54 -6.22
C SER A 36 -71.97 31.39 -7.10
N SER A 37 -71.46 31.80 -8.26
CA SER A 37 -71.00 31.05 -9.43
C SER A 37 -69.98 29.94 -9.16
N PRO A 38 -69.84 28.95 -10.08
CA PRO A 38 -68.76 27.97 -10.00
C PRO A 38 -67.38 28.67 -10.12
N PRO A 39 -66.38 28.27 -9.32
CA PRO A 39 -65.04 28.82 -9.44
C PRO A 39 -64.41 28.39 -10.77
N PRO A 40 -63.59 29.24 -11.42
CA PRO A 40 -62.86 28.86 -12.61
C PRO A 40 -61.83 27.76 -12.26
N PRO A 41 -61.46 26.88 -13.21
CA PRO A 41 -60.41 25.89 -12.98
C PRO A 41 -59.12 26.64 -12.65
N SER A 42 -58.63 26.47 -11.42
CA SER A 42 -57.31 26.92 -11.02
C SER A 42 -56.27 26.08 -11.76
N THR A 43 -55.93 26.49 -12.98
CA THR A 43 -54.69 26.07 -13.63
C THR A 43 -53.53 26.77 -12.93
N THR A 44 -53.18 26.30 -11.74
CA THR A 44 -51.84 26.50 -11.21
C THR A 44 -50.88 25.83 -12.20
N PRO A 45 -49.88 26.55 -12.74
CA PRO A 45 -48.88 25.92 -13.58
C PRO A 45 -48.25 24.81 -12.76
N THR A 46 -48.41 23.55 -13.20
CA THR A 46 -47.70 22.42 -12.63
C THR A 46 -46.22 22.76 -12.66
N SER A 47 -45.63 23.01 -11.49
CA SER A 47 -44.21 23.29 -11.36
C SER A 47 -43.47 22.07 -11.89
N ILE A 48 -42.87 22.19 -13.07
CA ILE A 48 -42.06 21.12 -13.67
C ILE A 48 -40.89 20.85 -12.72
N SER A 49 -40.81 19.64 -12.19
CA SER A 49 -39.70 19.20 -11.34
C SER A 49 -38.58 18.61 -12.22
N LEU A 50 -37.35 18.51 -11.68
CA LEU A 50 -36.21 17.95 -12.39
C LEU A 50 -36.49 16.55 -13.02
N PRO A 51 -37.19 15.61 -12.35
CA PRO A 51 -37.55 14.32 -12.94
C PRO A 51 -38.55 14.39 -14.10
N ASP A 52 -39.25 15.52 -14.26
CA ASP A 52 -40.26 15.74 -15.31
C ASP A 52 -39.63 16.35 -16.58
N LEU A 53 -38.31 16.60 -16.58
CA LEU A 53 -37.60 17.11 -17.74
C LEU A 53 -37.52 16.06 -18.87
N PRO A 54 -37.53 16.49 -20.14
CA PRO A 54 -37.19 15.63 -21.27
C PRO A 54 -35.85 14.91 -21.08
N GLU A 55 -35.75 13.68 -21.58
CA GLU A 55 -34.59 12.80 -21.34
C GLU A 55 -33.27 13.41 -21.81
N ASP A 56 -33.26 14.08 -22.97
CA ASP A 56 -32.12 14.80 -23.51
C ASP A 56 -31.62 15.92 -22.57
N VAL A 57 -32.53 16.68 -21.97
CA VAL A 57 -32.19 17.72 -20.98
C VAL A 57 -31.73 17.09 -19.67
N PHE A 58 -32.35 16.00 -19.22
CA PHE A 58 -31.95 15.30 -18.01
C PHE A 58 -30.53 14.70 -18.13
N LEU A 59 -30.19 14.15 -19.29
CA LEU A 59 -28.83 13.64 -19.56
C LEU A 59 -27.77 14.75 -19.52
N LEU A 60 -28.09 15.98 -19.94
CA LEU A 60 -27.19 17.12 -19.79
C LEU A 60 -26.91 17.44 -18.30
N VAL A 61 -27.93 17.37 -17.44
CA VAL A 61 -27.75 17.54 -16.00
C VAL A 61 -26.89 16.41 -15.44
N LEU A 62 -27.19 15.15 -15.75
CA LEU A 62 -26.40 14.00 -15.32
C LEU A 62 -24.94 14.06 -15.78
N ARG A 63 -24.67 14.68 -16.92
CA ARG A 63 -23.31 14.84 -17.44
C ARG A 63 -22.45 15.66 -16.49
N ASP A 64 -23.03 16.60 -15.76
CA ASP A 64 -22.27 17.50 -14.90
C ASP A 64 -22.30 17.06 -13.42
N LEU A 65 -22.99 15.96 -13.10
CA LEU A 65 -23.02 15.36 -11.76
C LEU A 65 -21.94 14.30 -11.57
N SER A 66 -21.36 14.24 -10.37
CA SER A 66 -20.55 13.11 -9.94
C SER A 66 -21.41 11.90 -9.56
N ALA A 67 -20.78 10.72 -9.43
CA ALA A 67 -21.47 9.53 -8.94
C ALA A 67 -22.02 9.75 -7.51
N TRP A 68 -21.31 10.48 -6.67
CA TRP A 68 -21.76 10.82 -5.32
C TRP A 68 -22.96 11.75 -5.33
N ASP A 69 -22.99 12.76 -6.22
CA ASP A 69 -24.12 13.66 -6.35
C ASP A 69 -25.38 12.91 -6.77
N VAL A 70 -25.26 11.91 -7.65
CA VAL A 70 -26.38 11.06 -8.06
C VAL A 70 -26.93 10.26 -6.88
N VAL A 71 -26.07 9.69 -6.04
CA VAL A 71 -26.50 9.02 -4.80
C VAL A 71 -27.18 10.01 -3.85
N CYS A 72 -26.69 11.24 -3.74
CA CYS A 72 -27.33 12.30 -2.94
C CYS A 72 -28.71 12.67 -3.52
N CYS A 73 -28.83 12.81 -4.84
CA CYS A 73 -30.07 13.09 -5.54
C CYS A 73 -31.14 12.02 -5.27
N GLN A 74 -30.75 10.74 -5.16
CA GLN A 74 -31.67 9.64 -4.80
C GLN A 74 -32.27 9.76 -3.38
N ARG A 75 -31.74 10.67 -2.54
CA ARG A 75 -32.22 10.91 -1.16
C ARG A 75 -33.18 12.10 -1.06
N VAL A 76 -33.33 12.92 -2.11
CA VAL A 76 -34.13 14.16 -2.08
C VAL A 76 -35.63 13.89 -1.97
N SER A 77 -36.18 13.04 -2.83
CA SER A 77 -37.60 12.69 -2.84
C SER A 77 -37.86 11.32 -3.47
N LYS A 78 -39.10 10.80 -3.37
CA LYS A 78 -39.48 9.55 -4.06
C LYS A 78 -39.38 9.66 -5.58
N SER A 79 -39.74 10.81 -6.16
CA SER A 79 -39.66 11.04 -7.61
C SER A 79 -38.21 11.12 -8.09
N TRP A 80 -37.35 11.82 -7.36
CA TRP A 80 -35.91 11.87 -7.64
C TRP A 80 -35.27 10.50 -7.52
N ARG A 81 -35.58 9.76 -6.44
CA ARG A 81 -35.09 8.40 -6.28
C ARG A 81 -35.45 7.53 -7.48
N ALA A 82 -36.70 7.58 -7.96
CA ALA A 82 -37.12 6.81 -9.12
C ALA A 82 -36.34 7.18 -10.39
N ALA A 83 -36.16 8.49 -10.66
CA ALA A 83 -35.42 8.97 -11.82
C ALA A 83 -33.93 8.58 -11.77
N PHE A 84 -33.21 8.96 -10.71
CA PHE A 84 -31.78 8.70 -10.53
C PHE A 84 -31.43 7.23 -10.25
N SER A 85 -32.43 6.35 -10.11
CA SER A 85 -32.26 4.91 -9.97
C SER A 85 -32.43 4.12 -11.28
N ARG A 86 -32.69 4.79 -12.41
CA ARG A 86 -32.81 4.12 -13.72
C ARG A 86 -31.44 3.61 -14.17
N ASP A 87 -31.37 2.33 -14.54
CA ASP A 87 -30.14 1.67 -14.97
C ASP A 87 -29.41 2.43 -16.11
N GLU A 88 -30.17 2.97 -17.06
CA GLU A 88 -29.64 3.74 -18.20
C GLU A 88 -28.86 4.98 -17.73
N TYR A 89 -29.40 5.69 -16.75
CA TYR A 89 -28.81 6.91 -16.20
C TYR A 89 -27.63 6.59 -15.29
N ILE A 90 -27.70 5.49 -14.53
CA ILE A 90 -26.57 4.99 -13.75
C ILE A 90 -25.40 4.64 -14.68
N ARG A 91 -25.66 3.89 -15.75
CA ARG A 91 -24.64 3.54 -16.74
C ARG A 91 -24.01 4.78 -17.38
N PHE A 92 -24.81 5.79 -17.71
CA PHE A 92 -24.34 7.06 -18.24
C PHE A 92 -23.36 7.76 -17.28
N VAL A 93 -23.68 7.82 -15.99
CA VAL A 93 -22.81 8.42 -14.97
C VAL A 93 -21.51 7.62 -14.82
N LEU A 94 -21.60 6.28 -14.80
CA LEU A 94 -20.43 5.38 -14.70
C LEU A 94 -19.47 5.47 -15.89
N GLN A 95 -19.90 5.98 -17.05
CA GLN A 95 -18.98 6.29 -18.16
C GLN A 95 -17.92 7.33 -17.78
N SER A 96 -18.19 8.16 -16.76
CA SER A 96 -17.21 9.11 -16.22
C SER A 96 -16.15 8.44 -15.36
N TYR A 97 -16.28 7.15 -15.02
CA TYR A 97 -15.34 6.40 -14.15
C TYR A 97 -14.78 5.15 -14.85
N PRO A 98 -14.19 5.29 -16.06
CA PRO A 98 -13.79 4.14 -16.88
C PRO A 98 -12.67 3.30 -16.26
N ARG A 99 -11.89 3.90 -15.35
CA ARG A 99 -10.74 3.28 -14.68
C ARG A 99 -11.08 2.54 -13.39
N SER A 100 -12.28 2.76 -12.84
CA SER A 100 -12.73 2.04 -11.66
C SER A 100 -12.77 0.53 -11.91
N ARG A 101 -12.31 -0.27 -10.94
CA ARG A 101 -12.26 -1.74 -11.04
C ARG A 101 -13.59 -2.36 -11.47
N GLU A 102 -14.71 -1.87 -10.92
CA GLU A 102 -16.04 -2.35 -11.27
C GLU A 102 -16.33 -2.13 -12.73
N VAL A 103 -16.06 -0.92 -13.25
CA VAL A 103 -16.30 -0.57 -14.66
C VAL A 103 -15.35 -1.32 -15.60
N ARG A 104 -14.07 -1.44 -15.23
CA ARG A 104 -13.07 -2.21 -16.00
C ARG A 104 -13.44 -3.69 -16.11
N SER A 105 -14.11 -4.24 -15.10
CA SER A 105 -14.58 -5.64 -15.12
C SER A 105 -15.81 -5.87 -16.00
N LEU A 106 -16.45 -4.81 -16.50
CA LEU A 106 -17.63 -4.93 -17.37
C LEU A 106 -17.21 -5.28 -18.80
N PRO A 107 -18.01 -6.09 -19.53
CA PRO A 107 -17.81 -6.30 -20.94
C PRO A 107 -17.86 -4.98 -21.74
N PRO A 108 -17.11 -4.88 -22.86
CA PRO A 108 -17.14 -3.71 -23.73
C PRO A 108 -18.57 -3.35 -24.17
N GLY A 109 -18.90 -2.06 -24.18
CA GLY A 109 -20.22 -1.57 -24.61
C GLY A 109 -21.37 -1.78 -23.63
N THR A 110 -21.13 -2.36 -22.43
CA THR A 110 -22.18 -2.55 -21.41
C THR A 110 -22.74 -1.20 -20.90
N LEU A 111 -21.90 -0.15 -20.90
CA LEU A 111 -22.31 1.17 -20.43
C LEU A 111 -23.08 2.01 -21.48
N HIS A 112 -23.25 1.52 -22.71
CA HIS A 112 -23.98 2.29 -23.74
C HIS A 112 -25.48 2.33 -23.42
N LEU A 113 -26.09 3.51 -23.58
CA LEU A 113 -27.50 3.76 -23.27
C LEU A 113 -28.47 2.79 -23.97
N HIS A 114 -28.15 2.37 -25.21
CA HIS A 114 -28.98 1.47 -26.01
C HIS A 114 -28.46 0.03 -26.08
N SER A 115 -27.51 -0.34 -25.21
CA SER A 115 -26.99 -1.71 -25.19
C SER A 115 -28.11 -2.66 -24.75
N PRO A 116 -28.47 -3.69 -25.55
CA PRO A 116 -29.52 -4.62 -25.16
C PRO A 116 -29.12 -5.25 -23.83
N CYS A 117 -29.98 -5.11 -22.83
CA CYS A 117 -29.80 -5.70 -21.51
C CYS A 117 -29.86 -7.23 -21.68
N GLN A 118 -28.75 -7.85 -22.11
CA GLN A 118 -28.73 -9.27 -22.36
C GLN A 118 -28.94 -10.01 -21.05
N SER A 119 -29.80 -11.01 -21.12
CA SER A 119 -30.38 -11.85 -20.08
C SER A 119 -29.34 -12.75 -19.38
N GLN A 120 -28.28 -12.16 -18.82
CA GLN A 120 -27.31 -12.84 -17.97
C GLN A 120 -27.25 -12.15 -16.60
N GLY A 121 -28.25 -12.43 -15.77
CA GLY A 121 -28.37 -11.93 -14.40
C GLY A 121 -28.65 -10.43 -14.34
N SER A 122 -29.69 -10.03 -13.61
CA SER A 122 -29.88 -8.62 -13.26
C SER A 122 -28.63 -8.15 -12.50
N ARG A 123 -27.71 -7.46 -13.21
CA ARG A 123 -26.56 -6.84 -12.58
C ARG A 123 -27.07 -5.70 -11.72
N ASP A 124 -26.61 -5.65 -10.48
CA ASP A 124 -27.02 -4.62 -9.55
C ASP A 124 -26.26 -3.32 -9.85
N TRP A 125 -26.75 -2.56 -10.84
CA TRP A 125 -26.20 -1.25 -11.22
C TRP A 125 -26.19 -0.27 -10.05
N LYS A 126 -27.14 -0.40 -9.12
CA LYS A 126 -27.21 0.46 -7.93
C LYS A 126 -26.07 0.13 -6.97
N ALA A 127 -25.77 -1.14 -6.76
CA ALA A 127 -24.62 -1.53 -5.96
C ALA A 127 -23.30 -1.05 -6.59
N ILE A 128 -23.14 -1.18 -7.92
CA ILE A 128 -21.94 -0.68 -8.62
C ILE A 128 -21.81 0.83 -8.45
N LEU A 129 -22.89 1.58 -8.68
CA LEU A 129 -22.90 3.03 -8.49
C LEU A 129 -22.54 3.41 -7.05
N ALA A 130 -23.16 2.77 -6.05
CA ALA A 130 -22.90 3.05 -4.66
C ALA A 130 -21.43 2.80 -4.31
N THR A 131 -20.85 1.67 -4.76
CA THR A 131 -19.44 1.34 -4.54
C THR A 131 -18.50 2.37 -5.15
N VAL A 132 -18.71 2.73 -6.43
CA VAL A 132 -17.88 3.72 -7.13
C VAL A 132 -18.04 5.11 -6.50
N ALA A 133 -19.28 5.54 -6.26
CA ALA A 133 -19.59 6.82 -5.65
C ALA A 133 -18.94 6.98 -4.28
N THR A 134 -19.11 5.99 -3.39
CA THR A 134 -18.54 6.03 -2.04
C THR A 134 -17.00 6.05 -2.09
N ARG A 135 -16.38 5.20 -2.91
CA ARG A 135 -14.91 5.13 -3.02
C ARG A 135 -14.31 6.46 -3.45
N TYR A 136 -14.77 7.00 -4.57
CA TYR A 136 -14.18 8.21 -5.12
C TYR A 136 -14.53 9.46 -4.32
N HIS A 137 -15.66 9.46 -3.60
CA HIS A 137 -15.94 10.47 -2.60
C HIS A 137 -14.90 10.48 -1.47
N HIS A 138 -14.60 9.31 -0.88
CA HIS A 138 -13.61 9.19 0.19
C HIS A 138 -12.18 9.48 -0.28
N LEU A 139 -11.80 9.01 -1.48
CA LEU A 139 -10.51 9.36 -2.10
C LEU A 139 -10.39 10.87 -2.33
N ALA A 140 -11.43 11.53 -2.85
CA ALA A 140 -11.44 12.97 -3.12
C ALA A 140 -11.38 13.82 -1.85
N GLN A 141 -11.97 13.34 -0.76
CA GLN A 141 -11.96 14.05 0.52
C GLN A 141 -10.75 13.71 1.40
N GLY A 142 -9.98 12.67 1.09
CA GLY A 142 -8.93 12.19 1.99
C GLY A 142 -9.51 11.62 3.30
N THR A 143 -10.63 10.91 3.21
CA THR A 143 -11.24 10.23 4.36
C THR A 143 -11.33 8.73 4.11
N ALA A 144 -11.60 7.94 5.15
CA ALA A 144 -11.79 6.50 5.03
C ALA A 144 -13.25 6.12 5.35
N ARG A 145 -13.81 5.17 4.61
CA ARG A 145 -15.12 4.58 4.90
C ARG A 145 -15.06 3.66 6.11
N VAL A 146 -14.04 2.81 6.14
CA VAL A 146 -13.82 1.81 7.20
C VAL A 146 -12.33 1.73 7.51
N VAL A 147 -11.98 1.58 8.78
CA VAL A 147 -10.60 1.39 9.24
C VAL A 147 -10.52 0.09 10.04
N ASP A 148 -9.99 -0.95 9.41
CA ASP A 148 -9.79 -2.27 10.04
C ASP A 148 -8.38 -2.31 10.66
N ARG A 149 -8.27 -2.85 11.88
CA ARG A 149 -7.00 -3.00 12.61
C ARG A 149 -6.75 -4.46 12.92
N TYR A 150 -5.56 -4.95 12.63
CA TYR A 150 -5.15 -6.33 12.84
C TYR A 150 -3.88 -6.36 13.71
N PRO A 151 -4.00 -6.72 15.00
CA PRO A 151 -2.86 -6.78 15.91
C PRO A 151 -1.76 -7.73 15.41
N MET A 152 -0.49 -7.31 15.48
CA MET A 152 0.66 -8.13 15.13
C MET A 152 1.33 -8.74 16.36
N ALA A 153 1.95 -9.90 16.20
CA ALA A 153 2.75 -10.50 17.26
C ALA A 153 3.97 -9.61 17.60
N PRO A 154 4.41 -9.57 18.86
CA PRO A 154 5.61 -8.84 19.29
C PRO A 154 6.88 -9.61 18.89
N VAL A 155 7.03 -9.87 17.60
CA VAL A 155 7.96 -10.84 17.03
C VAL A 155 9.44 -10.55 17.31
N GLU A 156 9.81 -9.27 17.41
CA GLU A 156 11.18 -8.82 17.69
C GLU A 156 11.63 -9.20 19.12
N GLN A 157 10.70 -9.32 20.07
CA GLN A 157 11.03 -9.65 21.46
C GLN A 157 11.34 -11.14 21.65
N LEU A 158 10.87 -11.99 20.74
CA LEU A 158 11.00 -13.45 20.83
C LEU A 158 12.30 -13.97 20.18
N GLY A 159 13.01 -13.13 19.42
CA GLY A 159 14.24 -13.50 18.72
C GLY A 159 14.06 -14.45 17.53
N ASP A 160 12.82 -14.83 17.20
CA ASP A 160 12.47 -15.65 16.04
C ASP A 160 12.37 -14.81 14.75
N TRP A 161 12.51 -13.50 14.87
CA TRP A 161 12.46 -12.55 13.77
C TRP A 161 13.61 -11.57 13.90
N PHE A 162 14.37 -11.46 12.82
CA PHE A 162 15.48 -10.53 12.75
C PHE A 162 15.55 -10.03 11.30
N PRO A 163 14.96 -8.85 11.00
CA PRO A 163 14.96 -8.32 9.64
C PRO A 163 16.39 -8.11 9.14
N VAL A 164 16.57 -8.12 7.82
CA VAL A 164 17.85 -7.69 7.23
C VAL A 164 18.18 -6.28 7.73
N GLY A 165 19.44 -6.03 8.08
CA GLY A 165 19.88 -4.74 8.59
C GLY A 165 19.84 -3.64 7.53
N GLN A 166 19.46 -2.43 7.95
CA GLN A 166 19.38 -1.23 7.10
C GLN A 166 20.77 -0.66 6.80
N TRP A 167 20.87 0.14 5.75
CA TRP A 167 22.10 0.87 5.43
C TRP A 167 22.40 1.92 6.50
N ASP A 168 23.65 1.98 6.97
CA ASP A 168 24.13 3.05 7.86
C ASP A 168 24.60 4.28 7.05
N TYR A 169 24.99 4.05 5.80
CA TYR A 169 25.43 5.05 4.83
C TYR A 169 24.69 4.86 3.51
N HIS A 170 24.22 5.96 2.92
CA HIS A 170 23.52 5.93 1.64
C HIS A 170 23.73 7.24 0.85
N GLU A 171 24.01 7.14 -0.44
CA GLU A 171 24.35 8.26 -1.34
C GLU A 171 23.22 9.29 -1.50
N SER A 172 21.98 8.91 -1.18
CA SER A 172 20.84 9.85 -1.17
C SER A 172 20.88 10.85 -0.01
N GLN A 173 21.85 10.76 0.90
CA GLN A 173 21.98 11.60 2.10
C GLN A 173 23.19 12.54 2.04
N PRO A 174 23.13 13.74 2.64
CA PRO A 174 24.24 14.68 2.65
C PRO A 174 25.45 14.06 3.36
N GLY A 175 26.60 14.05 2.68
CA GLY A 175 27.81 13.43 3.20
C GLY A 175 27.69 11.91 3.40
N GLY A 176 26.70 11.27 2.78
CA GLY A 176 26.46 9.83 2.83
C GLY A 176 26.04 9.28 4.19
N ARG A 177 25.91 10.12 5.23
CA ARG A 177 25.59 9.69 6.60
C ARG A 177 24.10 9.78 6.87
N LEU A 178 23.53 8.69 7.37
CA LEU A 178 22.19 8.70 7.93
C LEU A 178 22.26 9.24 9.38
N TYR A 179 21.47 10.26 9.68
CA TYR A 179 21.43 10.84 11.02
C TYR A 179 20.74 9.86 11.98
N TYR A 180 21.54 9.07 12.69
CA TYR A 180 21.08 8.32 13.85
C TYR A 180 20.94 9.26 15.07
N GLU A 181 20.09 8.88 16.02
CA GLU A 181 19.87 9.58 17.31
C GLU A 181 21.15 10.08 17.99
N THR A 182 22.27 9.37 17.83
CA THR A 182 23.56 9.68 18.46
C THR A 182 24.33 10.83 17.81
N ALA A 183 24.17 11.08 16.51
CA ALA A 183 24.84 12.20 15.81
C ALA A 183 24.11 13.55 16.02
N ALA A 184 22.83 13.50 16.45
CA ALA A 184 22.00 14.67 16.72
C ALA A 184 22.35 15.40 18.04
N SER A 185 23.27 14.85 18.84
CA SER A 185 23.70 15.45 20.11
C SER A 185 24.22 16.90 19.95
N HIS A 186 24.81 17.23 18.79
CA HIS A 186 25.30 18.57 18.47
C HIS A 186 24.26 19.49 17.79
N LEU A 187 23.11 18.95 17.35
CA LEU A 187 22.00 19.67 16.71
C LEU A 187 20.79 19.74 17.67
N SER A 188 21.08 20.04 18.94
CA SER A 188 20.20 19.96 20.11
C SER A 188 19.02 20.95 20.16
N ARG A 189 18.40 21.26 19.02
CA ARG A 189 17.17 22.06 18.93
C ARG A 189 16.10 21.52 17.96
N VAL A 190 16.38 20.48 17.19
CA VAL A 190 15.40 19.82 16.31
C VAL A 190 15.15 18.41 16.87
N GLY A 191 13.88 18.07 17.07
CA GLY A 191 13.44 16.92 17.87
C GLY A 191 14.11 15.57 17.55
N THR A 192 14.23 14.76 18.61
CA THR A 192 14.76 13.40 18.67
C THR A 192 13.89 12.39 17.91
N LYS A 193 13.82 12.48 16.58
CA LYS A 193 13.27 11.40 15.74
C LYS A 193 14.39 10.75 14.92
N PRO A 194 14.57 9.42 14.98
CA PRO A 194 15.50 8.75 14.08
C PRO A 194 15.07 8.99 12.63
N TYR A 195 16.03 9.34 11.77
CA TYR A 195 15.78 9.61 10.35
C TYR A 195 15.36 8.34 9.58
N LEU A 196 15.65 7.15 10.13
CA LEU A 196 15.31 5.84 9.60
C LEU A 196 14.03 5.29 10.22
N PHE A 197 13.15 4.77 9.39
CA PHE A 197 12.00 3.99 9.84
C PHE A 197 12.43 2.60 10.29
N ARG A 198 11.68 1.96 11.20
CA ARG A 198 11.95 0.57 11.56
C ARG A 198 11.65 -0.37 10.38
N PRO A 199 12.40 -1.47 10.22
CA PRO A 199 12.06 -2.49 9.22
C PRO A 199 10.64 -3.03 9.45
N THR A 200 9.93 -3.30 8.37
CA THR A 200 8.61 -3.93 8.40
C THR A 200 8.71 -5.36 7.90
N LEU A 201 7.98 -6.27 8.54
CA LEU A 201 7.96 -7.69 8.20
C LEU A 201 6.54 -8.14 7.85
N TRP A 202 6.00 -7.48 6.83
CA TRP A 202 4.75 -7.82 6.16
C TRP A 202 4.93 -7.61 4.65
N SER A 203 4.05 -8.18 3.83
CA SER A 203 4.08 -8.00 2.38
C SER A 203 2.66 -8.03 1.81
N TYR A 204 2.43 -7.23 0.78
CA TYR A 204 1.12 -7.03 0.16
C TYR A 204 1.21 -7.20 -1.36
N ASP A 205 0.25 -7.90 -1.95
CA ASP A 205 0.06 -8.01 -3.39
C ASP A 205 -1.42 -8.31 -3.71
N ASP A 206 -2.00 -7.62 -4.69
CA ASP A 206 -3.39 -7.77 -5.18
C ASP A 206 -4.45 -8.16 -4.11
N GLY A 207 -4.58 -7.35 -3.05
CA GLY A 207 -5.59 -7.56 -2.00
C GLY A 207 -5.29 -8.65 -0.99
N LEU A 208 -4.08 -9.20 -1.02
CA LEU A 208 -3.60 -10.18 -0.06
C LEU A 208 -2.47 -9.59 0.78
N LEU A 209 -2.56 -9.75 2.10
CA LEU A 209 -1.57 -9.28 3.05
C LEU A 209 -1.00 -10.46 3.84
N VAL A 210 0.32 -10.60 3.87
CA VAL A 210 1.01 -11.58 4.72
C VAL A 210 1.67 -10.86 5.88
N PHE A 211 1.37 -11.32 7.10
CA PHE A 211 1.94 -10.77 8.33
C PHE A 211 1.89 -11.80 9.47
N ALA A 212 2.45 -11.45 10.64
CA ALA A 212 2.37 -12.25 11.85
C ALA A 212 1.29 -11.71 12.81
N PRO A 213 0.12 -12.37 12.95
CA PRO A 213 -0.93 -11.93 13.87
C PRO A 213 -0.56 -12.12 15.35
N ALA A 214 -1.11 -11.28 16.23
CA ALA A 214 -0.87 -11.35 17.68
C ALA A 214 -1.54 -12.54 18.36
N GLU A 215 -2.72 -12.94 17.89
CA GLU A 215 -3.56 -13.95 18.53
C GLU A 215 -3.41 -15.31 17.84
N CYS A 216 -2.98 -16.31 18.62
CA CYS A 216 -3.26 -17.71 18.33
C CYS A 216 -4.75 -17.95 18.55
N ASN A 217 -5.44 -18.58 17.59
CA ASN A 217 -6.82 -19.02 17.77
C ASN A 217 -7.01 -19.78 19.10
N GLU A 218 -8.20 -19.69 19.68
CA GLU A 218 -8.62 -20.33 20.94
C GLU A 218 -8.34 -21.85 21.03
N ASP A 219 -8.04 -22.51 19.90
CA ASP A 219 -7.71 -23.94 19.80
C ASP A 219 -6.27 -24.32 20.22
N GLY A 220 -5.47 -23.37 20.73
CA GLY A 220 -4.28 -23.70 21.54
C GLY A 220 -3.11 -24.43 20.85
N TYR A 221 -3.13 -24.61 19.53
CA TYR A 221 -2.02 -25.21 18.77
C TYR A 221 -1.85 -24.55 17.40
N PHE A 222 -1.12 -23.44 17.33
CA PHE A 222 -0.56 -22.99 16.05
C PHE A 222 0.98 -23.01 16.11
N PRO A 223 1.65 -23.95 15.45
CA PRO A 223 3.09 -23.82 15.13
C PRO A 223 3.36 -22.78 14.02
N GLN A 224 2.33 -22.06 13.56
CA GLN A 224 2.35 -21.18 12.39
C GLN A 224 2.17 -19.73 12.85
N ILE A 225 3.27 -18.96 12.86
CA ILE A 225 3.24 -17.55 13.23
C ILE A 225 2.76 -16.66 12.08
N LEU A 226 2.71 -17.17 10.84
CA LEU A 226 2.35 -16.40 9.64
C LEU A 226 0.90 -16.64 9.22
N ALA A 227 0.20 -15.57 8.84
CA ALA A 227 -1.14 -15.64 8.25
C ALA A 227 -1.22 -14.85 6.95
N LEU A 228 -2.05 -15.33 6.04
CA LEU A 228 -2.49 -14.63 4.83
C LEU A 228 -3.86 -14.00 5.11
N LEU A 229 -3.99 -12.70 4.98
CA LEU A 229 -5.24 -11.95 5.13
C LEU A 229 -5.76 -11.56 3.75
N ASP A 230 -7.01 -11.93 3.47
CA ASP A 230 -7.79 -11.35 2.39
C ASP A 230 -8.33 -9.99 2.85
N VAL A 231 -7.81 -8.90 2.28
CA VAL A 231 -8.11 -7.53 2.68
C VAL A 231 -9.57 -7.17 2.39
N GLU A 232 -10.16 -7.75 1.35
CA GLU A 232 -11.53 -7.49 0.94
C GLU A 232 -12.52 -8.05 1.97
N THR A 233 -12.33 -9.31 2.36
CA THR A 233 -13.25 -10.04 3.25
C THR A 233 -12.88 -9.97 4.74
N GLY A 234 -11.63 -9.67 5.06
CA GLY A 234 -11.09 -9.72 6.43
C GLY A 234 -10.77 -11.14 6.92
N HIS A 235 -10.94 -12.17 6.08
CA HIS A 235 -10.66 -13.55 6.44
C HIS A 235 -9.16 -13.85 6.44
N LYS A 236 -8.71 -14.58 7.46
CA LYS A 236 -7.33 -15.02 7.63
C LYS A 236 -7.20 -16.50 7.26
N TYR A 237 -6.12 -16.84 6.59
CA TYR A 237 -5.79 -18.18 6.14
C TYR A 237 -4.41 -18.59 6.66
N PRO A 238 -4.25 -19.85 7.12
CA PRO A 238 -2.98 -20.35 7.63
C PRO A 238 -1.93 -20.48 6.53
N ILE A 239 -0.68 -20.15 6.86
CA ILE A 239 0.48 -20.41 5.98
C ILE A 239 1.20 -21.64 6.54
N PRO A 240 1.43 -22.71 5.74
CA PRO A 240 2.07 -23.95 6.20
C PRO A 240 3.59 -23.79 6.37
N PHE A 241 3.99 -22.85 7.23
CA PHE A 241 5.37 -22.54 7.59
C PHE A 241 5.60 -22.82 9.08
N ASP A 242 6.44 -23.82 9.37
CA ASP A 242 6.90 -24.10 10.74
C ASP A 242 8.04 -23.15 11.10
N VAL A 243 7.82 -22.28 12.08
CA VAL A 243 8.81 -21.28 12.52
C VAL A 243 9.88 -21.85 13.45
N ARG A 244 9.66 -23.03 14.04
CA ARG A 244 10.53 -23.55 15.09
C ARG A 244 11.96 -23.77 14.59
N GLY A 245 12.93 -23.26 15.35
CA GLY A 245 14.35 -23.33 14.99
C GLY A 245 14.74 -22.43 13.82
N LYS A 246 13.89 -21.47 13.44
CA LYS A 246 14.13 -20.54 12.33
C LYS A 246 14.05 -19.09 12.81
N ILE A 247 14.84 -18.24 12.16
CA ILE A 247 14.83 -16.79 12.30
C ILE A 247 14.31 -16.23 10.98
N ILE A 248 13.12 -15.63 10.96
CA ILE A 248 12.58 -14.99 9.76
C ILE A 248 13.36 -13.71 9.48
N ARG A 249 13.86 -13.59 8.25
CA ARG A 249 14.65 -12.45 7.77
C ARG A 249 13.82 -11.50 6.92
N ASN A 250 12.86 -12.01 6.16
CA ASN A 250 12.02 -11.22 5.26
C ASN A 250 10.80 -12.02 4.75
N LEU A 251 9.78 -11.30 4.28
CA LEU A 251 8.57 -11.84 3.65
C LEU A 251 8.32 -11.11 2.33
N ARG A 252 8.05 -11.85 1.25
CA ARG A 252 7.70 -11.27 -0.05
C ARG A 252 6.54 -12.02 -0.67
N LEU A 253 5.46 -11.31 -0.96
CA LEU A 253 4.33 -11.78 -1.74
C LEU A 253 4.32 -10.99 -3.05
N LYS A 254 4.31 -11.71 -4.18
CA LYS A 254 4.15 -11.12 -5.51
C LYS A 254 3.67 -12.19 -6.49
N GLU A 255 2.76 -11.83 -7.39
CA GLU A 255 2.18 -12.73 -8.40
C GLU A 255 1.64 -14.03 -7.77
N HIS A 256 0.92 -13.88 -6.65
CA HIS A 256 0.39 -15.01 -5.87
C HIS A 256 1.43 -16.05 -5.43
N THR A 257 2.71 -15.68 -5.40
CA THR A 257 3.81 -16.50 -4.92
C THR A 257 4.35 -15.86 -3.65
N LEU A 258 4.39 -16.62 -2.56
CA LEU A 258 4.93 -16.17 -1.27
C LEU A 258 6.31 -16.77 -1.06
N ILE A 259 7.29 -15.91 -0.79
CA ILE A 259 8.64 -16.29 -0.36
C ILE A 259 8.86 -15.86 1.09
N VAL A 260 9.24 -16.84 1.91
CA VAL A 260 9.68 -16.62 3.30
C VAL A 260 11.18 -16.86 3.35
N GLU A 261 11.94 -15.81 3.64
CA GLU A 261 13.41 -15.85 3.74
C GLU A 261 13.79 -16.00 5.21
N TRP A 262 14.60 -17.00 5.52
CA TRP A 262 14.88 -17.36 6.91
C TRP A 262 16.31 -17.91 7.10
N ALA A 263 16.78 -17.86 8.34
CA ALA A 263 18.04 -18.43 8.78
C ALA A 263 17.81 -19.48 9.86
N GLU A 264 18.65 -20.49 9.95
CA GLU A 264 18.63 -21.41 11.10
C GLU A 264 18.91 -20.66 12.39
N LYS A 265 18.26 -21.05 13.49
CA LYS A 265 18.51 -20.47 14.81
C LYS A 265 19.86 -20.88 15.37
N ASP A 266 20.23 -22.15 15.16
CA ASP A 266 21.51 -22.69 15.57
C ASP A 266 22.61 -22.32 14.57
N PRO A 267 23.78 -21.85 15.05
CA PRO A 267 24.89 -21.47 14.19
C PRO A 267 25.54 -22.71 13.53
N PHE A 268 25.95 -22.57 12.28
CA PHE A 268 26.60 -23.62 11.50
C PHE A 268 28.12 -23.67 11.72
N HIS A 269 28.78 -22.51 11.74
CA HIS A 269 30.20 -22.37 12.11
C HIS A 269 30.49 -20.96 12.62
N ASN A 270 31.64 -20.78 13.26
CA ASN A 270 32.10 -19.47 13.72
C ASN A 270 32.97 -18.83 12.63
N LEU A 271 32.68 -17.57 12.30
CA LEU A 271 33.51 -16.79 11.38
C LEU A 271 34.74 -16.22 12.11
N ASN A 272 34.53 -15.79 13.34
CA ASN A 272 35.57 -15.35 14.28
C ASN A 272 35.09 -15.62 15.72
N ALA A 273 35.80 -15.12 16.73
CA ALA A 273 35.43 -15.33 18.13
C ALA A 273 34.10 -14.68 18.55
N MET A 274 33.60 -13.70 17.78
CA MET A 274 32.43 -12.89 18.10
C MET A 274 31.22 -13.16 17.19
N GLU A 275 31.45 -13.65 15.97
CA GLU A 275 30.42 -13.77 14.94
C GLU A 275 30.22 -15.22 14.49
N GLN A 276 28.97 -15.65 14.55
CA GLN A 276 28.53 -16.98 14.14
C GLN A 276 27.75 -16.88 12.84
N VAL A 277 27.90 -17.89 11.98
CA VAL A 277 27.28 -17.94 10.66
C VAL A 277 26.13 -18.93 10.67
N ASN A 278 24.97 -18.50 10.20
CA ASN A 278 23.76 -19.30 10.15
C ASN A 278 23.43 -19.59 8.68
N ARG A 279 22.99 -20.82 8.38
CA ARG A 279 22.58 -21.16 7.00
C ARG A 279 21.28 -20.43 6.67
N HIS A 280 21.23 -19.83 5.48
CA HIS A 280 20.10 -19.05 5.00
C HIS A 280 19.37 -19.80 3.88
N PHE A 281 18.05 -19.82 3.96
CA PHE A 281 17.15 -20.53 3.06
C PHE A 281 15.95 -19.66 2.70
N ALA A 282 15.31 -20.01 1.59
CA ALA A 282 14.05 -19.43 1.17
C ALA A 282 13.03 -20.54 0.91
N ASN A 283 11.81 -20.34 1.41
CA ASN A 283 10.67 -21.22 1.18
C ASN A 283 9.70 -20.52 0.24
N CYS A 284 9.25 -21.21 -0.80
CA CYS A 284 8.29 -20.73 -1.77
C CYS A 284 6.95 -21.45 -1.61
N PHE A 285 5.87 -20.68 -1.66
CA PHE A 285 4.50 -21.15 -1.54
C PHE A 285 3.63 -20.57 -2.67
N ASP A 286 2.66 -21.36 -3.13
CA ASP A 286 1.62 -20.90 -4.05
C ASP A 286 0.40 -20.46 -3.26
N VAL A 287 -0.09 -19.25 -3.57
CA VAL A 287 -1.34 -18.74 -3.05
C VAL A 287 -2.40 -18.90 -4.13
N ARG A 288 -3.42 -19.73 -3.88
CA ARG A 288 -4.43 -20.05 -4.89
C ARG A 288 -5.81 -19.89 -4.30
N ARG A 289 -6.76 -19.51 -5.16
CA ARG A 289 -8.17 -19.50 -4.80
C ARG A 289 -8.74 -20.90 -4.98
N THR A 290 -9.39 -21.42 -3.94
CA THR A 290 -10.05 -22.74 -3.97
C THR A 290 -11.25 -22.67 -4.92
N SER A 291 -11.42 -23.67 -5.78
CA SER A 291 -12.49 -23.73 -6.80
C SER A 291 -13.87 -24.15 -6.24
N GLY A 292 -14.15 -23.84 -4.96
CA GLY A 292 -15.39 -24.18 -4.27
C GLY A 292 -16.50 -23.11 -4.37
N ARG A 293 -17.68 -23.41 -3.78
CA ARG A 293 -18.74 -22.41 -3.59
C ARG A 293 -18.30 -21.28 -2.67
N ASP A 294 -17.54 -21.62 -1.63
CA ASP A 294 -16.82 -20.64 -0.81
C ASP A 294 -15.48 -20.35 -1.48
N LYS A 295 -15.33 -19.10 -1.88
CA LYS A 295 -14.14 -18.58 -2.58
C LYS A 295 -12.97 -18.38 -1.61
N SER A 296 -12.56 -19.42 -0.91
CA SER A 296 -11.47 -19.41 0.08
C SER A 296 -10.08 -19.37 -0.58
N TRP A 297 -9.09 -18.88 0.16
CA TRP A 297 -7.68 -18.93 -0.22
C TRP A 297 -7.00 -20.15 0.38
N GLU A 298 -6.07 -20.75 -0.37
CA GLU A 298 -5.24 -21.86 0.04
C GLU A 298 -3.77 -21.52 -0.23
N VAL A 299 -2.91 -21.74 0.76
CA VAL A 299 -1.46 -21.57 0.63
C VAL A 299 -0.81 -22.95 0.62
N THR A 300 -0.14 -23.28 -0.49
CA THR A 300 0.45 -24.62 -0.69
C THR A 300 1.96 -24.53 -0.83
N TRP A 301 2.67 -25.50 -0.26
CA TRP A 301 4.13 -25.59 -0.37
C TRP A 301 4.57 -25.81 -1.82
N ARG A 302 5.54 -25.03 -2.30
CA ARG A 302 6.19 -25.25 -3.61
C ARG A 302 7.58 -25.86 -3.47
N SER A 303 8.51 -25.18 -2.80
CA SER A 303 9.93 -25.58 -2.77
C SER A 303 10.76 -24.85 -1.72
N GLU A 304 11.96 -25.38 -1.43
CA GLU A 304 12.98 -24.73 -0.58
C GLU A 304 14.36 -24.75 -1.27
N TRP A 305 15.14 -23.69 -1.08
CA TRP A 305 16.54 -23.65 -1.53
C TRP A 305 17.44 -22.91 -0.55
N LYS A 306 18.74 -23.23 -0.59
CA LYS A 306 19.77 -22.54 0.18
C LYS A 306 20.17 -21.27 -0.56
N MET A 307 19.94 -20.11 0.06
CA MET A 307 20.19 -18.80 -0.56
C MET A 307 21.67 -18.47 -0.69
N HIS A 308 22.44 -18.73 0.38
CA HIS A 308 23.85 -18.39 0.48
C HIS A 308 24.70 -19.62 0.78
N PHE A 309 25.79 -19.81 0.04
CA PHE A 309 26.58 -21.04 0.09
C PHE A 309 27.26 -21.27 1.45
N LEU A 310 27.76 -20.21 2.11
CA LEU A 310 28.35 -20.28 3.46
C LEU A 310 27.34 -19.97 4.59
N GLY A 311 26.18 -19.39 4.26
CA GLY A 311 25.33 -18.73 5.25
C GLY A 311 25.81 -17.31 5.56
N LEU A 312 25.06 -16.60 6.41
CA LEU A 312 25.36 -15.24 6.85
C LEU A 312 25.16 -15.18 8.37
N PRO A 313 25.93 -14.35 9.08
CA PRO A 313 25.60 -14.00 10.45
C PRO A 313 24.26 -13.23 10.54
N PRO A 314 23.42 -13.51 11.55
CA PRO A 314 22.22 -12.72 11.81
C PRO A 314 22.60 -11.39 12.50
N ASN A 315 23.34 -10.53 11.81
CA ASN A 315 23.73 -9.19 12.29
C ASN A 315 23.11 -8.09 11.38
N TYR A 316 23.49 -6.84 11.63
CA TYR A 316 23.03 -5.67 10.86
C TYR A 316 23.97 -5.27 9.70
N HIS A 317 25.11 -5.94 9.56
CA HIS A 317 26.15 -5.60 8.59
C HIS A 317 26.10 -6.48 7.33
N ASP A 318 25.79 -7.77 7.47
CA ASP A 318 25.51 -8.66 6.35
C ASP A 318 24.11 -8.38 5.83
N ARG A 319 24.05 -7.93 4.58
CA ARG A 319 22.81 -7.48 3.96
C ARG A 319 22.54 -8.29 2.72
N PHE A 320 21.26 -8.55 2.47
CA PHE A 320 20.82 -9.09 1.21
C PHE A 320 19.47 -8.48 0.81
N PHE A 321 19.28 -8.32 -0.50
CA PHE A 321 18.10 -7.72 -1.08
C PHE A 321 17.61 -8.63 -2.18
N SER A 322 16.36 -9.04 -2.06
CA SER A 322 15.74 -9.98 -2.98
C SER A 322 14.55 -9.38 -3.70
N THR A 323 14.19 -10.01 -4.81
CA THR A 323 12.97 -9.75 -5.56
C THR A 323 12.58 -11.04 -6.28
N HIS A 324 11.32 -11.19 -6.65
CA HIS A 324 10.88 -12.38 -7.35
C HIS A 324 9.66 -12.13 -8.24
N THR A 325 9.39 -13.09 -9.11
CA THR A 325 8.14 -13.28 -9.84
C THR A 325 7.56 -14.63 -9.42
N ALA A 326 6.55 -15.11 -10.14
CA ALA A 326 6.07 -16.48 -9.98
C ALA A 326 7.08 -17.53 -10.47
N SER A 327 8.11 -17.18 -11.26
CA SER A 327 9.01 -18.16 -11.89
C SER A 327 10.49 -17.97 -11.55
N HIS A 328 10.91 -16.78 -11.15
CA HIS A 328 12.30 -16.50 -10.83
C HIS A 328 12.45 -15.75 -9.51
N TYR A 329 13.59 -15.95 -8.86
CA TYR A 329 13.98 -15.27 -7.63
C TYR A 329 15.40 -14.73 -7.78
N ALA A 330 15.59 -13.45 -7.52
CA ALA A 330 16.90 -12.80 -7.53
C ALA A 330 17.27 -12.32 -6.14
N VAL A 331 18.56 -12.43 -5.80
CA VAL A 331 19.10 -11.94 -4.53
C VAL A 331 20.48 -11.33 -4.73
N TYR A 332 20.63 -10.10 -4.25
CA TYR A 332 21.88 -9.36 -4.18
C TYR A 332 22.40 -9.41 -2.73
N PHE A 333 23.64 -9.85 -2.56
CA PHE A 333 24.34 -9.93 -1.27
C PHE A 333 25.38 -8.82 -1.17
N TRP A 334 25.47 -8.23 0.01
CA TRP A 334 26.51 -7.28 0.39
C TRP A 334 27.05 -7.66 1.76
N GLN A 335 28.32 -7.99 1.82
CA GLN A 335 29.00 -8.36 3.06
C GLN A 335 30.22 -7.49 3.28
N PRO A 336 30.42 -6.93 4.48
CA PRO A 336 31.65 -6.22 4.78
C PRO A 336 32.83 -7.18 4.68
N ASN A 337 33.96 -6.69 4.15
CA ASN A 337 35.20 -7.46 4.16
C ASN A 337 35.74 -7.52 5.60
N ARG A 338 36.01 -8.73 6.10
CA ARG A 338 36.52 -8.99 7.46
C ARG A 338 37.98 -9.43 7.48
N SER A 339 38.68 -9.33 6.35
CA SER A 339 40.10 -9.61 6.27
C SER A 339 40.91 -8.55 7.02
N MET A 340 41.64 -8.97 8.06
CA MET A 340 42.55 -8.09 8.81
C MET A 340 43.84 -7.72 8.04
N TYR A 341 44.10 -8.33 6.88
CA TYR A 341 45.38 -8.22 6.16
C TYR A 341 45.32 -7.39 4.87
N THR A 342 44.14 -6.90 4.51
CA THR A 342 43.93 -6.07 3.31
C THR A 342 43.94 -4.61 3.73
N GLY A 343 45.14 -4.04 3.89
CA GLY A 343 45.33 -2.65 4.34
C GLY A 343 44.59 -1.60 3.49
N ASP A 344 44.31 -1.87 2.20
CA ASP A 344 43.63 -0.95 1.28
C ASP A 344 42.56 -1.62 0.37
N GLU A 345 42.36 -2.95 0.45
CA GLU A 345 41.31 -3.71 -0.28
C GLU A 345 40.09 -3.99 0.62
N GLU A 346 39.65 -2.99 1.38
CA GLU A 346 38.48 -3.02 2.28
C GLU A 346 37.12 -3.01 1.54
N LEU A 347 37.09 -3.43 0.28
CA LEU A 347 35.86 -3.41 -0.51
C LEU A 347 34.95 -4.58 -0.10
N PRO A 348 33.64 -4.36 0.05
CA PRO A 348 32.70 -5.40 0.42
C PRO A 348 32.65 -6.53 -0.61
N ILE A 349 32.36 -7.72 -0.10
CA ILE A 349 32.11 -8.92 -0.89
C ILE A 349 30.67 -8.86 -1.36
N GLU A 350 30.50 -8.68 -2.66
CA GLU A 350 29.19 -8.53 -3.28
C GLU A 350 28.95 -9.66 -4.29
N SER A 351 27.73 -10.15 -4.35
CA SER A 351 27.30 -11.07 -5.41
C SER A 351 25.81 -10.95 -5.69
N LEU A 352 25.41 -11.28 -6.92
CA LEU A 352 24.01 -11.33 -7.32
C LEU A 352 23.74 -12.70 -7.95
N SER A 353 22.68 -13.37 -7.52
CA SER A 353 22.27 -14.67 -8.06
C SER A 353 20.81 -14.66 -8.45
N VAL A 354 20.49 -15.31 -9.57
CA VAL A 354 19.12 -15.52 -10.05
C VAL A 354 18.82 -17.01 -10.09
N TRP A 355 17.70 -17.39 -9.50
CA TRP A 355 17.16 -18.73 -9.40
C TRP A 355 15.92 -18.86 -10.27
N ASP A 356 15.78 -20.00 -10.94
CA ASP A 356 14.50 -20.48 -11.45
C ASP A 356 13.80 -21.21 -10.30
N ILE A 357 12.57 -20.78 -9.98
CA ILE A 357 11.71 -21.30 -8.91
C ILE A 357 10.35 -21.78 -9.46
N SER A 358 10.27 -22.00 -10.78
CA SER A 358 9.04 -22.40 -11.47
C SER A 358 8.60 -23.82 -11.13
N SER A 359 9.56 -24.72 -10.92
CA SER A 359 9.31 -26.15 -10.73
C SER A 359 9.18 -26.50 -9.24
N PRO A 360 8.07 -27.12 -8.81
CA PRO A 360 7.90 -27.54 -7.42
C PRO A 360 8.89 -28.66 -7.05
N SER A 361 9.29 -28.69 -5.79
CA SER A 361 10.15 -29.75 -5.26
C SER A 361 9.87 -30.03 -3.78
N PRO A 362 9.69 -31.30 -3.41
CA PRO A 362 9.53 -31.69 -2.01
C PRO A 362 10.86 -31.71 -1.25
N TYR A 363 12.00 -31.65 -1.94
CA TYR A 363 13.32 -31.70 -1.33
C TYR A 363 13.58 -30.44 -0.49
N ARG A 364 14.12 -30.63 0.71
CA ARG A 364 14.39 -29.57 1.68
C ARG A 364 15.87 -29.57 2.08
N PRO A 365 16.69 -28.70 1.46
CA PRO A 365 18.11 -28.59 1.77
C PRO A 365 18.43 -28.32 3.25
N SER A 366 17.51 -27.72 4.00
CA SER A 366 17.66 -27.52 5.46
C SER A 366 17.77 -28.86 6.22
N THR A 367 17.00 -29.86 5.80
CA THR A 367 16.94 -31.20 6.42
C THR A 367 17.98 -32.19 5.90
N ASP A 368 18.66 -31.85 4.79
CA ASP A 368 19.78 -32.64 4.25
C ASP A 368 21.02 -31.77 4.07
N PRO A 369 21.76 -31.49 5.16
CA PRO A 369 23.02 -30.76 5.10
C PRO A 369 24.07 -31.40 4.18
N SER A 370 23.98 -32.71 3.95
CA SER A 370 24.93 -33.48 3.16
C SER A 370 24.64 -33.46 1.65
N GLY A 371 23.44 -33.03 1.25
CA GLY A 371 23.00 -33.06 -0.15
C GLY A 371 22.87 -34.47 -0.74
N LYS A 372 22.78 -35.51 0.10
CA LYS A 372 22.72 -36.92 -0.32
C LYS A 372 21.46 -37.23 -1.12
N PHE A 373 20.36 -36.55 -0.83
CA PHE A 373 19.05 -36.75 -1.44
C PHE A 373 18.71 -35.64 -2.44
N LEU A 374 19.72 -34.88 -2.90
CA LEU A 374 19.53 -33.85 -3.91
C LEU A 374 18.91 -34.47 -5.17
N PRO A 375 17.76 -33.97 -5.66
CA PRO A 375 17.15 -34.45 -6.89
C PRO A 375 18.13 -34.35 -8.07
N THR A 376 18.21 -35.40 -8.87
CA THR A 376 19.04 -35.39 -10.08
C THR A 376 18.40 -34.51 -11.16
N GLY A 377 19.18 -33.65 -11.81
CA GLY A 377 18.72 -32.77 -12.89
C GLY A 377 18.25 -31.40 -12.40
N LYS A 378 17.30 -30.78 -13.13
CA LYS A 378 16.70 -29.47 -12.80
C LYS A 378 15.36 -29.61 -12.06
N ALA A 379 15.22 -30.64 -11.23
CA ALA A 379 14.01 -30.88 -10.46
C ALA A 379 13.99 -29.97 -9.21
N GLY A 380 13.27 -28.86 -9.30
CA GLY A 380 13.17 -27.86 -8.24
C GLY A 380 14.01 -26.60 -8.51
N PRO A 381 14.17 -25.74 -7.49
CA PRO A 381 14.90 -24.49 -7.65
C PRO A 381 16.37 -24.70 -8.02
N TYR A 382 16.85 -23.98 -9.03
CA TYR A 382 18.26 -23.99 -9.42
C TYR A 382 18.72 -22.62 -9.88
N ILE A 383 20.02 -22.35 -9.76
CA ILE A 383 20.60 -21.07 -10.18
C ILE A 383 20.73 -21.05 -11.70
N VAL A 384 20.07 -20.08 -12.32
CA VAL A 384 20.21 -19.80 -13.76
C VAL A 384 21.42 -18.92 -14.03
N SER A 385 21.72 -17.97 -13.12
CA SER A 385 22.77 -16.97 -13.33
C SER A 385 23.45 -16.56 -12.04
N ARG A 386 24.77 -16.38 -12.08
CA ARG A 386 25.57 -15.79 -11.00
C ARG A 386 26.40 -14.64 -11.54
N PHE A 387 26.31 -13.51 -10.86
CA PHE A 387 27.09 -12.33 -11.13
C PHE A 387 28.11 -12.16 -10.00
N SER A 388 29.37 -12.38 -10.33
CA SER A 388 30.50 -12.05 -9.47
C SER A 388 30.65 -10.54 -9.33
N PHE A 389 31.38 -10.08 -8.32
CA PHE A 389 31.72 -8.66 -8.15
C PHE A 389 32.31 -8.02 -9.42
N ARG A 390 33.10 -8.78 -10.23
CA ARG A 390 33.67 -8.30 -11.49
C ARG A 390 32.60 -8.06 -12.57
N GLN A 391 31.61 -8.93 -12.66
CA GLN A 391 30.50 -8.76 -13.59
C GLN A 391 29.60 -7.61 -13.16
N MET A 392 29.34 -7.48 -11.86
CA MET A 392 28.58 -6.34 -11.33
C MET A 392 29.31 -5.01 -11.55
N ASP A 393 30.64 -4.99 -11.44
CA ASP A 393 31.47 -3.85 -11.83
C ASP A 393 31.33 -3.54 -13.34
N LEU A 394 31.36 -4.57 -14.20
CA LEU A 394 31.15 -4.41 -15.65
C LEU A 394 29.78 -3.80 -15.95
N PHE A 395 28.72 -4.25 -15.27
CA PHE A 395 27.37 -3.71 -15.39
C PHE A 395 27.21 -2.34 -14.71
N GLY A 396 28.13 -1.93 -13.84
CA GLY A 396 28.09 -0.64 -13.15
C GLY A 396 27.08 -0.57 -12.00
N ILE A 397 26.74 -1.72 -11.42
CA ILE A 397 25.73 -1.89 -10.35
C ILE A 397 26.36 -2.28 -8.99
N ARG A 398 27.69 -2.37 -8.93
CA ARG A 398 28.41 -2.71 -7.70
C ARG A 398 28.39 -1.51 -6.75
N GLN A 399 27.96 -1.72 -5.51
CA GLN A 399 27.71 -0.67 -4.52
C GLN A 399 28.98 -0.24 -3.79
N ARG A 400 29.90 -1.18 -3.51
CA ARG A 400 31.13 -0.90 -2.75
C ARG A 400 30.78 -0.21 -1.41
N ALA A 401 31.57 0.79 -1.01
CA ALA A 401 31.34 1.61 0.18
C ALA A 401 30.34 2.77 -0.05
N SER A 402 29.97 3.06 -1.30
CA SER A 402 29.08 4.14 -1.70
C SER A 402 27.73 3.58 -2.12
N VAL A 403 26.94 3.16 -1.13
CA VAL A 403 25.69 2.45 -1.38
C VAL A 403 24.62 3.43 -1.88
N ALA A 404 24.05 3.10 -3.03
CA ALA A 404 22.99 3.86 -3.69
C ALA A 404 21.77 3.02 -4.07
N LEU A 405 21.84 1.70 -3.88
CA LEU A 405 20.80 0.73 -4.26
C LEU A 405 19.46 1.06 -3.59
N MET A 406 18.46 1.32 -4.44
CA MET A 406 17.09 1.59 -4.01
C MET A 406 16.12 0.52 -4.49
N SER A 407 16.32 -0.11 -5.64
CA SER A 407 15.36 -1.11 -6.12
C SER A 407 16.02 -2.21 -6.95
N LEU A 408 15.45 -3.41 -6.84
CA LEU A 408 15.76 -4.56 -7.65
C LEU A 408 14.45 -5.10 -8.25
N HIS A 409 14.30 -4.99 -9.56
CA HIS A 409 13.14 -5.49 -10.29
C HIS A 409 13.57 -6.63 -11.21
N LEU A 410 12.78 -7.71 -11.20
CA LEU A 410 13.00 -8.90 -12.01
C LEU A 410 11.84 -9.05 -12.98
N ASP A 411 12.16 -9.16 -14.26
CA ASP A 411 11.20 -9.43 -15.32
C ASP A 411 11.52 -10.79 -15.93
N SER A 412 10.62 -11.75 -15.69
CA SER A 412 10.77 -13.13 -16.18
C SER A 412 10.34 -13.31 -17.63
N GLU A 413 9.54 -12.40 -18.19
CA GLU A 413 9.13 -12.47 -19.59
C GLU A 413 10.28 -12.03 -20.50
N THR A 414 10.97 -10.95 -20.12
CA THR A 414 12.13 -10.44 -20.86
C THR A 414 13.47 -11.00 -20.36
N LEU A 415 13.44 -11.85 -19.33
CA LEU A 415 14.62 -12.43 -18.67
C LEU A 415 15.66 -11.37 -18.29
N SER A 416 15.17 -10.24 -17.76
CA SER A 416 15.97 -9.07 -17.42
C SER A 416 15.87 -8.70 -15.96
N LEU A 417 16.92 -8.05 -15.48
CA LEU A 417 17.01 -7.48 -14.14
C LEU A 417 17.23 -5.98 -14.28
N THR A 418 16.44 -5.20 -13.55
CA THR A 418 16.57 -3.76 -13.47
C THR A 418 17.01 -3.37 -12.06
N VAL A 419 18.15 -2.71 -11.97
CA VAL A 419 18.70 -2.13 -10.74
C VAL A 419 18.49 -0.63 -10.80
N ARG A 420 17.91 -0.05 -9.75
CA ARG A 420 17.74 1.39 -9.63
C ARG A 420 18.47 1.93 -8.41
N GLU A 421 19.19 3.01 -8.62
CA GLU A 421 20.08 3.63 -7.65
C GLU A 421 19.76 5.12 -7.53
N ASN A 422 19.88 5.68 -6.33
CA ASN A 422 19.81 7.13 -6.15
C ASN A 422 21.08 7.80 -6.66
N VAL A 423 20.94 8.94 -7.35
CA VAL A 423 22.08 9.73 -7.82
C VAL A 423 22.45 10.78 -6.77
N GLY A 424 23.66 10.69 -6.23
CA GLY A 424 24.22 11.72 -5.36
C GLY A 424 24.64 12.95 -6.16
N VAL A 425 23.88 14.05 -6.07
CA VAL A 425 24.22 15.33 -6.71
C VAL A 425 24.95 16.23 -5.71
N ALA A 426 26.24 16.47 -5.93
CA ALA A 426 27.05 17.28 -5.04
C ALA A 426 26.51 18.71 -4.89
N GLY A 427 26.40 19.18 -3.64
CA GLY A 427 25.98 20.55 -3.31
C GLY A 427 24.47 20.80 -3.27
N GLN A 428 23.64 19.85 -3.69
CA GLN A 428 22.17 19.98 -3.66
C GLN A 428 21.58 19.59 -2.30
N GLY A 429 20.65 20.43 -1.81
CA GLY A 429 19.94 20.26 -0.54
C GLY A 429 20.79 19.98 0.70
N TYR A 430 21.95 20.64 0.75
CA TYR A 430 22.81 20.75 1.94
C TYR A 430 22.16 21.63 3.02
N PHE A 431 21.49 22.71 2.60
CA PHE A 431 20.78 23.63 3.50
C PHE A 431 19.28 23.31 3.63
N ASP A 432 18.65 22.87 2.54
CA ASP A 432 17.24 22.50 2.51
C ASP A 432 17.07 21.10 1.86
N PRO A 433 16.64 20.07 2.62
CA PRO A 433 16.35 18.75 2.06
C PRO A 433 15.34 18.78 0.90
N ALA A 434 14.45 19.76 0.85
CA ALA A 434 13.44 19.87 -0.21
C ALA A 434 13.97 20.45 -1.53
N GLU A 435 15.19 21.03 -1.54
CA GLU A 435 15.88 21.43 -2.76
C GLU A 435 16.65 20.27 -3.41
N ARG A 436 16.62 19.07 -2.83
CA ARG A 436 17.34 17.93 -3.40
C ARG A 436 16.67 17.41 -4.68
N LEU A 437 17.52 17.04 -5.61
CA LEU A 437 17.14 16.30 -6.80
C LEU A 437 17.12 14.81 -6.47
N TRP A 438 15.93 14.22 -6.59
CA TRP A 438 15.63 12.84 -6.21
C TRP A 438 15.81 11.88 -7.38
N CYS A 439 16.90 11.99 -8.13
CA CYS A 439 16.97 11.38 -9.44
C CYS A 439 17.51 9.95 -9.40
N ALA A 440 16.94 9.09 -10.24
CA ALA A 440 17.32 7.69 -10.33
C ALA A 440 18.31 7.44 -11.47
N LYS A 441 19.27 6.56 -11.21
CA LYS A 441 20.06 5.87 -12.23
C LYS A 441 19.48 4.47 -12.40
N THR A 442 19.15 4.09 -13.62
CA THR A 442 18.55 2.78 -13.93
C THR A 442 19.47 1.98 -14.84
N THR A 443 19.81 0.77 -14.40
CA THR A 443 20.57 -0.20 -15.20
C THR A 443 19.74 -1.46 -15.40
N THR A 444 19.42 -1.80 -16.65
CA THR A 444 18.71 -3.03 -17.02
C THR A 444 19.62 -3.93 -17.83
N PHE A 445 19.69 -5.22 -17.50
CA PHE A 445 20.51 -6.18 -18.22
C PHE A 445 19.86 -7.56 -18.20
N PRO A 446 20.06 -8.39 -19.23
CA PRO A 446 19.54 -9.74 -19.24
C PRO A 446 20.26 -10.57 -18.17
N PHE A 447 19.50 -11.36 -17.40
CA PHE A 447 20.11 -12.35 -16.53
C PHE A 447 20.42 -13.65 -17.26
N ILE A 448 19.75 -13.96 -18.38
CA ILE A 448 20.08 -15.09 -19.27
C ILE A 448 20.49 -14.57 -20.65
N GLY A 449 21.64 -15.01 -21.15
CA GLY A 449 22.17 -14.66 -22.47
C GLY A 449 23.20 -13.52 -22.46
N GLU A 450 23.70 -13.16 -23.65
CA GLU A 450 24.74 -12.15 -23.87
C GLU A 450 24.16 -10.85 -24.49
N GLY A 451 23.02 -10.39 -23.98
CA GLY A 451 22.38 -9.18 -24.47
C GLY A 451 23.02 -7.89 -23.91
N PRO A 452 22.75 -6.73 -24.54
CA PRO A 452 23.28 -5.45 -24.09
C PRO A 452 22.74 -5.06 -22.72
N ARG A 453 23.48 -4.24 -21.99
CA ARG A 453 22.93 -3.48 -20.86
C ARG A 453 22.29 -2.19 -21.37
N LEU A 454 21.10 -1.86 -20.88
CA LEU A 454 20.49 -0.56 -21.02
C LEU A 454 20.81 0.26 -19.77
N PHE A 455 21.38 1.45 -20.00
CA PHE A 455 21.77 2.36 -18.95
C PHE A 455 21.07 3.71 -19.18
N ARG A 456 20.43 4.24 -18.14
CA ARG A 456 19.73 5.54 -18.18
C ARG A 456 20.06 6.33 -16.93
N ASP A 457 20.61 7.52 -17.13
CA ASP A 457 20.75 8.53 -16.09
C ASP A 457 19.47 9.38 -16.02
N TRP A 458 19.09 9.81 -14.81
CA TRP A 458 17.92 10.66 -14.58
C TRP A 458 16.59 10.00 -15.01
N ASP A 459 16.48 8.69 -14.79
CA ASP A 459 15.35 7.85 -15.20
C ASP A 459 14.29 7.74 -14.11
N GLY A 460 13.53 8.83 -13.94
CA GLY A 460 12.52 8.98 -12.90
C GLY A 460 13.11 9.44 -11.57
N ASN A 461 12.26 9.49 -10.55
CA ASN A 461 12.64 9.95 -9.23
C ASN A 461 12.47 8.87 -8.16
N LEU A 462 13.42 8.79 -7.24
CA LEU A 462 13.43 7.90 -6.08
C LEU A 462 13.54 8.73 -4.80
N PRO A 463 12.77 8.39 -3.74
CA PRO A 463 12.87 9.10 -2.48
C PRO A 463 14.25 8.91 -1.85
N PRO A 464 14.64 9.78 -0.90
CA PRO A 464 15.77 9.49 -0.03
C PRO A 464 15.59 8.14 0.65
N TYR A 465 16.68 7.38 0.78
CA TYR A 465 16.65 6.16 1.58
C TYR A 465 16.35 6.48 3.03
N ARG A 466 15.28 5.89 3.56
CA ARG A 466 14.85 5.98 4.96
C ARG A 466 14.59 4.61 5.60
N GLY A 467 15.26 3.59 5.08
CA GLY A 467 15.10 2.20 5.47
C GLY A 467 14.62 1.34 4.30
N HIS A 468 14.49 0.03 4.54
CA HIS A 468 14.10 -0.95 3.51
C HIS A 468 12.72 -0.68 2.90
N CYS A 469 11.81 -0.06 3.64
CA CYS A 469 10.50 0.32 3.15
C CYS A 469 10.57 1.22 1.90
N SER A 470 11.52 2.16 1.87
CA SER A 470 11.74 3.06 0.72
C SER A 470 12.23 2.33 -0.53
N MET A 471 12.72 1.08 -0.40
CA MET A 471 13.23 0.32 -1.54
C MET A 471 12.14 -0.31 -2.41
N GLU A 472 10.90 -0.29 -1.91
CA GLU A 472 9.72 -0.84 -2.59
C GLU A 472 8.80 0.25 -3.15
N THR A 473 9.25 1.50 -3.10
CA THR A 473 8.51 2.65 -3.64
C THR A 473 8.37 2.58 -5.16
N ALA A 474 7.23 3.05 -5.65
CA ALA A 474 7.10 3.47 -7.03
C ALA A 474 7.92 4.76 -7.28
N ASP A 475 8.03 5.16 -8.55
CA ASP A 475 8.58 6.46 -8.92
C ASP A 475 7.83 7.57 -8.20
N VAL A 476 8.55 8.38 -7.42
CA VAL A 476 7.94 9.51 -6.72
C VAL A 476 7.67 10.62 -7.72
N GLU A 477 6.50 11.23 -7.63
CA GLU A 477 6.22 12.43 -8.43
C GLU A 477 7.14 13.57 -7.93
N GLU A 478 7.57 14.46 -8.83
CA GLU A 478 8.49 15.56 -8.46
C GLU A 478 7.94 16.30 -7.25
N SER A 479 8.68 16.24 -6.14
CA SER A 479 8.19 16.70 -4.85
C SER A 479 8.07 18.22 -4.87
N GLU A 480 6.90 18.73 -4.51
CA GLU A 480 6.79 20.14 -4.14
C GLU A 480 7.82 20.47 -3.07
N ARG A 481 8.39 21.67 -3.09
CA ARG A 481 9.49 22.11 -2.21
C ARG A 481 9.16 22.12 -0.70
N TRP A 482 7.95 21.72 -0.32
CA TRP A 482 7.50 21.65 1.07
C TRP A 482 7.36 20.22 1.57
N PHE A 483 7.53 19.23 0.68
CA PHE A 483 7.35 17.82 0.99
C PHE A 483 8.60 17.03 0.64
N LEU A 484 9.01 16.19 1.57
CA LEU A 484 10.05 15.22 1.35
C LEU A 484 9.40 13.85 1.10
N PRO A 485 9.61 13.24 -0.08
CA PRO A 485 8.98 11.97 -0.39
C PRO A 485 9.56 10.85 0.47
N ILE A 486 8.71 9.91 0.90
CA ILE A 486 9.11 8.71 1.64
C ILE A 486 8.81 7.47 0.82
N MET A 487 7.56 7.35 0.34
CA MET A 487 7.10 6.20 -0.43
C MET A 487 5.87 6.58 -1.25
N ASP A 488 5.87 6.19 -2.52
CA ASP A 488 4.71 6.27 -3.40
C ASP A 488 4.21 4.88 -3.79
N VAL A 489 2.89 4.74 -3.85
CA VAL A 489 2.17 3.56 -4.34
C VAL A 489 1.27 4.01 -5.48
N VAL A 490 1.32 3.30 -6.61
CA VAL A 490 0.59 3.67 -7.82
C VAL A 490 -0.26 2.49 -8.29
N ASP A 491 -1.57 2.69 -8.30
CA ASP A 491 -2.52 1.84 -9.02
C ASP A 491 -2.65 2.39 -10.45
N THR A 492 -1.86 1.82 -11.35
CA THR A 492 -1.80 2.26 -12.75
C THR A 492 -3.13 2.07 -13.48
N ASP A 493 -3.89 1.04 -13.11
CA ASP A 493 -5.15 0.73 -13.78
C ASP A 493 -6.26 1.70 -13.38
N ALA A 494 -6.32 2.05 -12.09
CA ALA A 494 -7.26 3.04 -11.59
C ALA A 494 -6.81 4.49 -11.83
N GLY A 495 -5.51 4.70 -12.07
CA GLY A 495 -4.91 6.04 -12.14
C GLY A 495 -4.90 6.73 -10.76
N VAL A 496 -4.71 5.96 -9.70
CA VAL A 496 -4.64 6.44 -8.31
C VAL A 496 -3.21 6.37 -7.81
N ARG A 497 -2.76 7.44 -7.16
CA ARG A 497 -1.46 7.53 -6.51
C ARG A 497 -1.64 7.89 -5.05
N LEU A 498 -1.02 7.10 -4.18
CA LEU A 498 -0.96 7.31 -2.73
C LEU A 498 0.50 7.66 -2.40
N SER A 499 0.73 8.83 -1.83
CA SER A 499 2.06 9.36 -1.55
C SER A 499 2.22 9.64 -0.07
N LEU A 500 3.15 8.93 0.57
CA LEU A 500 3.59 9.22 1.93
C LEU A 500 4.75 10.20 1.88
N VAL A 501 4.58 11.36 2.51
CA VAL A 501 5.55 12.44 2.54
C VAL A 501 5.74 12.98 3.95
N GLU A 502 6.87 13.65 4.18
CA GLU A 502 7.14 14.44 5.39
C GLU A 502 7.11 15.92 5.03
N THR A 503 6.36 16.74 5.77
CA THR A 503 6.41 18.20 5.60
C THR A 503 7.78 18.72 6.01
N CYS A 504 8.40 19.55 5.19
CA CYS A 504 9.66 20.23 5.47
C CYS A 504 9.42 21.73 5.53
N PHE A 505 9.37 22.28 6.75
CA PHE A 505 9.26 23.73 6.96
C PHE A 505 10.61 24.31 7.39
N SER A 506 11.16 25.21 6.58
CA SER A 506 12.35 26.00 6.92
C SER A 506 11.97 27.16 7.86
N GLY A 507 11.58 26.86 9.12
CA GLY A 507 11.22 27.87 10.11
C GLY A 507 11.18 27.32 11.54
N GLN A 508 11.57 28.13 12.54
CA GLN A 508 11.76 27.70 13.94
C GLN A 508 10.45 27.34 14.71
N SER A 509 9.30 27.21 14.04
CA SER A 509 7.99 27.15 14.70
C SER A 509 7.02 26.12 14.13
N ALA A 510 7.43 25.29 13.17
CA ALA A 510 6.58 24.23 12.60
C ALA A 510 7.28 22.87 12.74
N ASP A 511 6.58 21.92 13.37
CA ASP A 511 7.06 20.54 13.49
C ASP A 511 6.85 19.79 12.17
N ASN A 512 7.87 19.05 11.73
CA ASN A 512 7.72 18.13 10.62
C ASN A 512 6.73 17.02 10.98
N ARG A 513 5.77 16.79 10.09
CA ARG A 513 4.76 15.74 10.22
C ARG A 513 4.69 14.89 8.97
N LEU A 514 4.34 13.63 9.17
CA LEU A 514 3.99 12.72 8.09
C LEU A 514 2.61 13.09 7.56
N VAL A 515 2.45 13.02 6.24
CA VAL A 515 1.21 13.31 5.52
C VAL A 515 1.03 12.24 4.45
N VAL A 516 -0.18 11.69 4.34
CA VAL A 516 -0.56 10.87 3.17
C VAL A 516 -1.37 11.73 2.23
N ARG A 517 -0.96 11.75 0.95
CA ARG A 517 -1.64 12.48 -0.12
C ARG A 517 -2.16 11.49 -1.15
N ILE A 518 -3.33 11.78 -1.69
CA ILE A 518 -4.06 10.96 -2.65
C ILE A 518 -4.25 11.78 -3.92
N LYS A 519 -3.85 11.25 -5.06
CA LYS A 519 -4.10 11.85 -6.37
C LYS A 519 -4.83 10.85 -7.23
N VAL A 520 -5.89 11.32 -7.89
CA VAL A 520 -6.64 10.57 -8.88
C VAL A 520 -6.55 11.34 -10.19
N ASP A 521 -6.21 10.66 -11.27
CA ASP A 521 -6.03 11.30 -12.57
C ASP A 521 -7.28 12.10 -13.00
N ALA A 522 -7.09 13.43 -13.10
CA ALA A 522 -8.15 14.43 -13.27
C ALA A 522 -8.85 14.32 -14.63
N ALA A 523 -8.21 13.71 -15.64
CA ALA A 523 -8.87 13.47 -16.94
C ALA A 523 -10.09 12.55 -16.83
N THR A 524 -10.21 11.83 -15.71
CA THR A 524 -11.19 10.75 -15.51
C THR A 524 -12.05 10.90 -14.26
N ASN A 525 -11.95 11.97 -13.47
CA ASN A 525 -12.75 12.06 -12.24
C ASN A 525 -13.31 13.45 -11.92
N LYS A 526 -14.63 13.56 -11.99
CA LYS A 526 -15.39 14.78 -11.71
C LYS A 526 -15.44 15.13 -10.23
N ASP A 527 -15.32 14.15 -9.32
CA ASP A 527 -15.29 14.38 -7.88
C ASP A 527 -14.11 15.29 -7.47
N PHE A 528 -12.96 15.11 -8.13
CA PHE A 528 -11.77 15.92 -7.90
C PHE A 528 -11.81 17.27 -8.61
N ALA A 529 -12.54 17.40 -9.73
CA ALA A 529 -12.70 18.66 -10.44
C ALA A 529 -13.65 19.64 -9.73
N ALA A 530 -14.65 19.12 -9.00
CA ALA A 530 -15.63 19.92 -8.27
C ALA A 530 -15.08 20.59 -7.00
N LEU A 531 -13.96 20.09 -6.45
CA LEU A 531 -13.38 20.58 -5.19
C LEU A 531 -12.60 21.90 -5.30
N GLY A 532 -12.55 22.54 -6.47
CA GLY A 532 -12.33 23.99 -6.65
C GLY A 532 -11.01 24.64 -6.16
N GLU A 533 -10.20 24.01 -5.31
CA GLU A 533 -9.09 24.68 -4.59
C GLU A 533 -7.75 23.93 -4.56
N ALA A 534 -7.64 22.70 -5.06
CA ALA A 534 -6.34 22.04 -5.18
C ALA A 534 -5.73 22.35 -6.55
N ALA A 535 -4.97 23.44 -6.67
CA ALA A 535 -4.22 23.81 -7.87
C ALA A 535 -3.22 22.72 -8.37
N LEU A 536 -3.12 21.58 -7.68
CA LEU A 536 -2.25 20.44 -7.98
C LEU A 536 -2.95 19.07 -7.99
N GLY A 537 -4.27 18.99 -7.75
CA GLY A 537 -5.05 17.74 -7.86
C GLY A 537 -4.79 16.68 -6.77
N TRP A 538 -4.30 17.08 -5.60
CA TRP A 538 -4.07 16.19 -4.44
C TRP A 538 -5.13 16.41 -3.35
N ALA A 539 -5.68 15.32 -2.83
CA ALA A 539 -6.39 15.28 -1.55
C ALA A 539 -5.41 14.87 -0.44
N THR A 540 -5.59 15.40 0.78
CA THR A 540 -4.75 15.04 1.93
C THR A 540 -5.57 14.22 2.90
N LEU A 541 -5.03 13.08 3.33
CA LEU A 541 -5.66 12.22 4.33
C LEU A 541 -5.68 12.94 5.69
N ASP A 542 -6.79 12.85 6.42
CA ASP A 542 -6.91 13.42 7.78
C ASP A 542 -5.71 13.04 8.67
N ASP A 543 -5.26 13.97 9.53
CA ASP A 543 -4.06 13.80 10.35
C ASP A 543 -4.14 12.54 11.24
N ASP A 544 -5.30 12.27 11.82
CA ASP A 544 -5.51 11.09 12.68
C ASP A 544 -5.46 9.78 11.89
N LEU A 545 -6.00 9.78 10.66
CA LEU A 545 -5.89 8.64 9.76
C LEU A 545 -4.44 8.46 9.30
N THR A 546 -3.74 9.53 8.95
CA THR A 546 -2.33 9.48 8.56
C THR A 546 -1.47 8.80 9.63
N ARG A 547 -1.68 9.09 10.92
CA ARG A 547 -0.94 8.45 12.03
C ARG A 547 -1.17 6.94 12.12
N GLU A 548 -2.32 6.45 11.70
CA GLU A 548 -2.66 5.02 11.74
C GLU A 548 -1.92 4.19 10.67
N VAL A 549 -1.43 4.80 9.60
CA VAL A 549 -0.77 4.05 8.49
C VAL A 549 0.70 4.41 8.27
N SER A 550 1.14 5.58 8.71
CA SER A 550 2.45 6.13 8.33
C SER A 550 3.62 5.80 9.27
N PHE A 551 3.37 5.22 10.45
CA PHE A 551 4.36 5.14 11.53
C PHE A 551 5.66 4.42 11.13
N MET A 552 5.56 3.37 10.31
CA MET A 552 6.71 2.60 9.84
C MET A 552 7.27 3.05 8.48
N GLY A 553 6.80 4.17 7.94
CA GLY A 553 7.30 4.72 6.67
C GLY A 553 7.02 3.82 5.46
N ARG A 554 6.07 2.89 5.57
CA ARG A 554 5.66 1.97 4.50
C ARG A 554 4.15 2.00 4.33
N ILE A 555 3.72 2.21 3.10
CA ILE A 555 2.33 2.12 2.68
C ILE A 555 2.21 1.14 1.51
N ALA A 556 1.04 0.53 1.36
CA ALA A 556 0.69 -0.32 0.23
C ALA A 556 -0.81 -0.17 -0.07
N GLY A 557 -1.28 -0.67 -1.21
CA GLY A 557 -2.69 -0.66 -1.55
C GLY A 557 -2.98 -0.24 -2.98
N ASP A 558 -4.23 0.15 -3.22
CA ASP A 558 -4.76 0.53 -4.53
C ASP A 558 -5.96 1.48 -4.35
N GLU A 559 -6.76 1.73 -5.39
CA GLU A 559 -7.93 2.62 -5.28
C GLU A 559 -8.95 2.20 -4.19
N ARG A 560 -8.96 0.93 -3.77
CA ARG A 560 -9.93 0.38 -2.82
C ARG A 560 -9.48 0.55 -1.38
N TRP A 561 -8.18 0.54 -1.12
CA TRP A 561 -7.64 0.62 0.23
C TRP A 561 -6.21 1.14 0.31
N LEU A 562 -5.90 1.70 1.48
CA LEU A 562 -4.57 2.07 1.92
C LEU A 562 -4.18 1.23 3.13
N ILE A 563 -3.01 0.61 3.08
CA ILE A 563 -2.48 -0.29 4.09
C ILE A 563 -1.21 0.31 4.68
N GLY A 564 -1.09 0.23 6.00
CA GLY A 564 0.11 0.64 6.72
C GLY A 564 0.20 -0.03 8.09
N GLN A 565 1.14 0.45 8.90
CA GLN A 565 1.36 -0.07 10.25
C GLN A 565 1.44 1.10 11.24
N ASN A 566 0.69 1.01 12.33
CA ASN A 566 0.64 2.06 13.36
C ASN A 566 1.68 1.86 14.48
N GLU A 567 1.76 2.82 15.40
CA GLU A 567 2.66 2.79 16.56
C GLU A 567 2.35 1.66 17.56
N ARG A 568 1.12 1.12 17.52
CA ARG A 568 0.65 0.03 18.37
C ARG A 568 1.00 -1.35 17.80
N MET A 569 1.79 -1.41 16.73
CA MET A 569 2.14 -2.65 16.02
C MET A 569 0.89 -3.37 15.48
N GLU A 570 -0.06 -2.62 14.94
CA GLU A 570 -1.23 -3.17 14.24
C GLU A 570 -1.09 -2.90 12.74
N MET A 571 -1.43 -3.90 11.93
CA MET A 571 -1.67 -3.67 10.51
C MET A 571 -2.99 -2.94 10.37
N VAL A 572 -2.98 -1.80 9.67
CA VAL A 572 -4.16 -0.97 9.46
C VAL A 572 -4.53 -1.02 7.98
N VAL A 573 -5.81 -1.31 7.71
CA VAL A 573 -6.40 -1.27 6.37
C VAL A 573 -7.49 -0.21 6.37
N MET A 574 -7.27 0.88 5.63
CA MET A 574 -8.26 1.89 5.35
C MET A 574 -8.97 1.55 4.05
N LYS A 575 -10.28 1.40 4.08
CA LYS A 575 -11.11 1.12 2.91
C LYS A 575 -11.80 2.41 2.48
N PHE A 576 -11.73 2.71 1.19
CA PHE A 576 -12.38 3.86 0.57
C PHE A 576 -13.80 3.51 0.09
#